data_AF-A0A2V8P969-F1
#
_entry.id   AF-A0A2V8P969-F1
#
_cell.length_a   1.000
_cell.length_b   1.000
_cell.length_c   1.000
_cell.angle_alpha   90.00
_cell.angle_beta   90.00
_cell.angle_gamma   90.00
#
_symmetry.space_group_name_H-M   'P 1'
#
loop_
_entity.id
_entity.type
_entity.pdbx_description
1 polymer ?
#
loop_
_entity_poly.entity_id
_entity_poly.type
_entity_poly.pdbx_seq_one_letter_code
_entity_poly.pdbx_strand_id
1 'polypeptide(L)'
;MFQRGNFASKEEPVIKSILLAFLVALIVFAGASSTYSKGSPDRILITSDRAKTVAITNRETLKKFDPWSAQFIDWAKGAVSAPADQSQSYEVFFYMKWPGRRSDYDRGDLKLIYTVRYVAGREGAPGYVYLPGAGEKFHSNNIGTIWREKDDGKWHQASAEWDAVTKRLIITSGGNQETFVNAALWSIGFWAVEICCSFGE
;
A
#
# COMPACT_ATOMS: atom_id res chain seq x y z
N MET A 1 21.44 -8.73 81.28
CA MET A 1 21.84 -9.43 80.04
C MET A 1 20.56 -9.75 79.27
N PHE A 2 20.15 -8.91 78.32
CA PHE A 2 18.93 -9.09 77.52
C PHE A 2 19.32 -9.35 76.06
N GLN A 3 18.96 -10.52 75.55
CA GLN A 3 19.19 -10.94 74.16
C GLN A 3 18.22 -10.19 73.23
N ARG A 4 18.77 -9.51 72.21
CA ARG A 4 18.02 -8.79 71.17
C ARG A 4 17.80 -9.76 70.01
N GLY A 5 16.56 -10.27 69.87
CA GLY A 5 16.19 -11.16 68.77
C GLY A 5 16.10 -10.41 67.44
N ASN A 6 16.94 -10.79 66.48
CA ASN A 6 16.81 -10.35 65.08
C ASN A 6 15.69 -11.17 64.41
N PHE A 7 14.51 -10.57 64.26
CA PHE A 7 13.49 -11.06 63.32
C PHE A 7 13.88 -10.63 61.91
N ALA A 8 14.68 -11.47 61.22
CA ALA A 8 14.78 -11.38 59.77
C ALA A 8 13.43 -11.80 59.16
N SER A 9 12.65 -10.84 58.67
CA SER A 9 11.34 -11.07 58.08
C SER A 9 11.49 -11.97 56.84
N LYS A 10 10.91 -13.16 56.91
CA LYS A 10 10.92 -14.20 55.86
C LYS A 10 10.17 -13.81 54.57
N GLU A 11 9.66 -12.59 54.49
CA GLU A 11 8.76 -12.11 53.43
C GLU A 11 9.47 -11.37 52.28
N GLU A 12 10.72 -10.95 52.48
CA GLU A 12 11.50 -10.25 51.45
C GLU A 12 11.75 -11.05 50.15
N PRO A 13 12.03 -12.38 50.19
CA PRO A 13 12.29 -13.12 48.95
C PRO A 13 11.01 -13.36 48.13
N VAL A 14 9.86 -13.50 48.80
CA VAL A 14 8.57 -13.82 48.14
C VAL A 14 8.06 -12.63 47.32
N ILE A 15 8.15 -11.42 47.88
CA ILE A 15 7.72 -10.19 47.21
C ILE A 15 8.60 -9.90 45.98
N LYS A 16 9.91 -10.14 46.07
CA LYS A 16 10.84 -10.01 44.94
C LYS A 16 10.52 -11.00 43.83
N SER A 17 10.19 -12.25 44.15
CA SER A 17 9.79 -13.26 43.17
C SER A 17 8.45 -12.92 42.47
N ILE A 18 7.48 -12.37 43.21
CA ILE A 18 6.19 -11.96 42.64
C ILE A 18 6.36 -10.75 41.72
N LEU A 19 7.13 -9.74 42.14
CA LEU A 19 7.45 -8.56 41.32
C LEU A 19 8.21 -8.97 40.04
N LEU A 20 9.16 -9.90 40.15
CA LEU A 20 9.90 -10.41 39.00
C LEU A 20 8.97 -11.14 38.03
N ALA A 21 8.06 -11.99 38.53
CA ALA A 21 7.08 -12.70 37.71
C ALA A 21 6.11 -11.73 37.00
N PHE A 22 5.65 -10.69 37.70
CA PHE A 22 4.81 -9.65 37.11
C PHE A 22 5.54 -8.84 36.03
N LEU A 23 6.80 -8.47 36.28
CA LEU A 23 7.63 -7.74 35.31
C LEU A 23 7.86 -8.58 34.05
N VAL A 24 8.17 -9.87 34.20
CA VAL A 24 8.34 -10.80 33.08
C VAL A 24 7.03 -10.97 32.29
N ALA A 25 5.89 -11.11 32.97
CA ALA A 25 4.58 -11.21 32.33
C ALA A 25 4.24 -9.93 31.52
N LEU A 26 4.56 -8.74 32.04
CA LEU A 26 4.35 -7.46 31.36
C LEU A 26 5.21 -7.33 30.10
N ILE A 27 6.47 -7.79 30.15
CA ILE A 27 7.38 -7.80 29.00
C ILE A 27 6.88 -8.76 27.91
N VAL A 28 6.40 -9.95 28.28
CA VAL A 28 5.82 -10.91 27.34
C VAL A 28 4.51 -10.39 26.72
N PHE A 29 3.67 -9.72 27.51
CA PHE A 29 2.40 -9.16 27.03
C PHE A 29 2.59 -7.93 26.11
N ALA A 30 3.63 -7.12 26.34
CA ALA A 30 3.98 -5.99 25.47
C ALA A 30 4.60 -6.43 24.11
N GLY A 31 5.12 -7.67 24.02
CA GLY A 31 5.83 -8.17 22.85
C GLY A 31 4.96 -8.62 21.66
N ALA A 32 3.63 -8.69 21.81
CA ALA A 32 2.72 -9.18 20.75
C ALA A 32 2.22 -8.08 19.79
N SER A 33 2.90 -6.93 19.72
CA SER A 33 2.63 -5.97 18.65
C SER A 33 3.17 -6.54 17.35
N SER A 34 2.28 -6.99 16.46
CA SER A 34 2.63 -7.54 15.16
C SER A 34 3.51 -6.55 14.42
N THR A 35 4.81 -6.86 14.28
CA THR A 35 5.75 -6.10 13.47
C THR A 35 5.40 -6.33 12.01
N TYR A 36 4.45 -5.55 11.49
CA TYR A 36 4.16 -5.54 10.06
C TYR A 36 5.38 -4.96 9.34
N SER A 37 6.18 -5.82 8.69
CA SER A 37 7.31 -5.38 7.90
C SER A 37 6.79 -4.61 6.69
N LYS A 38 7.36 -3.42 6.44
CA LYS A 38 7.04 -2.62 5.26
C LYS A 38 7.50 -3.39 4.01
N GLY A 39 6.56 -4.09 3.38
CA GLY A 39 6.80 -4.88 2.17
C GLY A 39 6.40 -4.16 0.89
N SER A 40 6.58 -4.83 -0.26
CA SER A 40 6.06 -4.35 -1.54
C SER A 40 4.54 -4.11 -1.47
N PRO A 41 3.99 -3.17 -2.25
CA PRO A 41 2.54 -3.00 -2.34
C PRO A 41 1.83 -4.30 -2.70
N ASP A 42 0.60 -4.45 -2.20
CA ASP A 42 -0.28 -5.56 -2.57
C ASP A 42 -1.08 -5.26 -3.83
N ARG A 43 -1.25 -3.97 -4.15
CA ARG A 43 -1.95 -3.53 -5.36
C ARG A 43 -1.49 -2.14 -5.77
N ILE A 44 -1.31 -1.94 -7.06
CA ILE A 44 -1.20 -0.60 -7.65
C ILE A 44 -2.45 -0.34 -8.50
N LEU A 45 -2.95 0.89 -8.43
CA LEU A 45 -4.00 1.38 -9.32
C LEU A 45 -3.45 2.58 -10.09
N ILE A 46 -3.50 2.53 -11.42
CA ILE A 46 -3.16 3.66 -12.28
C ILE A 46 -4.46 4.14 -12.91
N THR A 47 -4.88 5.37 -12.64
CA THR A 47 -6.09 5.94 -13.23
C THR A 47 -5.76 7.18 -14.03
N SER A 48 -6.44 7.37 -15.15
CA SER A 48 -6.51 8.66 -15.84
C SER A 48 -7.83 9.37 -15.49
N ASP A 49 -7.88 10.66 -15.79
CA ASP A 49 -9.09 11.49 -15.81
C ASP A 49 -10.22 10.90 -16.69
N ARG A 50 -9.88 10.26 -17.81
CA ARG A 50 -10.81 9.61 -18.74
C ARG A 50 -11.35 8.23 -18.27
N ALA A 51 -11.34 7.98 -16.96
CA ALA A 51 -11.82 6.74 -16.33
C ALA A 51 -11.12 5.44 -16.81
N LYS A 52 -9.97 5.54 -17.49
CA LYS A 52 -9.16 4.36 -17.79
C LYS A 52 -8.39 3.98 -16.54
N THR A 53 -8.60 2.76 -16.08
CA THR A 53 -7.97 2.26 -14.85
C THR A 53 -7.20 0.97 -15.15
N VAL A 54 -5.97 0.91 -14.67
CA VAL A 54 -5.11 -0.28 -14.71
C VAL A 54 -4.90 -0.75 -13.28
N ALA A 55 -5.27 -1.99 -12.98
CA ALA A 55 -4.99 -2.62 -11.70
C ALA A 55 -3.82 -3.60 -11.85
N ILE A 56 -2.82 -3.47 -10.98
CA ILE A 56 -1.66 -4.35 -10.95
C ILE A 56 -1.71 -5.16 -9.65
N THR A 57 -1.73 -6.48 -9.78
CA THR A 57 -1.70 -7.44 -8.65
C THR A 57 -0.58 -8.48 -8.80
N ASN A 58 0.06 -8.54 -9.97
CA ASN A 58 1.18 -9.45 -10.23
C ASN A 58 2.39 -9.10 -9.33
N ARG A 59 2.82 -10.06 -8.50
CA ARG A 59 3.85 -9.83 -7.48
C ARG A 59 5.21 -9.39 -8.04
N GLU A 60 5.66 -9.94 -9.16
CA GLU A 60 6.94 -9.53 -9.76
C GLU A 60 6.90 -8.10 -10.30
N THR A 61 5.76 -7.69 -10.85
CA THR A 61 5.56 -6.30 -11.28
C THR A 61 5.48 -5.36 -10.07
N LEU A 62 4.79 -5.75 -9.01
CA LEU A 62 4.62 -4.95 -7.79
C LEU A 62 5.95 -4.64 -7.08
N LYS A 63 6.94 -5.53 -7.15
CA LYS A 63 8.29 -5.28 -6.60
C LYS A 63 8.95 -4.04 -7.22
N LYS A 64 8.61 -3.71 -8.48
CA LYS A 64 9.10 -2.52 -9.18
C LYS A 64 8.39 -1.23 -8.77
N PHE A 65 7.34 -1.32 -7.96
CA PHE A 65 6.55 -0.19 -7.46
C PHE A 65 6.72 -0.02 -5.95
N ASP A 66 7.85 -0.45 -5.38
CA ASP A 66 8.16 -0.20 -3.96
C ASP A 66 8.21 1.33 -3.65
N PRO A 67 7.29 1.86 -2.82
CA PRO A 67 7.29 3.27 -2.50
C PRO A 67 8.31 3.64 -1.42
N TRP A 68 8.87 2.67 -0.70
CA TRP A 68 9.83 2.91 0.39
C TRP A 68 11.18 3.37 -0.16
N SER A 69 11.70 2.65 -1.17
CA SER A 69 12.91 3.03 -1.90
C SER A 69 12.70 4.19 -2.87
N ALA A 70 11.44 4.47 -3.22
CA ALA A 70 11.09 5.51 -4.19
C ALA A 70 11.77 5.33 -5.55
N GLN A 71 11.96 4.07 -5.97
CA GLN A 71 12.63 3.69 -7.22
C GLN A 71 11.96 4.22 -8.50
N PHE A 72 10.78 4.84 -8.37
CA PHE A 72 10.04 5.47 -9.46
C PHE A 72 10.57 6.87 -9.84
N ILE A 73 11.44 7.48 -9.03
CA ILE A 73 12.09 8.77 -9.30
C ILE A 73 13.58 8.56 -9.61
N ASP A 74 14.10 9.27 -10.62
CA ASP A 74 15.54 9.46 -10.82
C ASP A 74 16.04 10.58 -9.90
N TRP A 75 16.44 10.22 -8.69
CA TRP A 75 16.90 11.15 -7.66
C TRP A 75 18.14 11.94 -8.04
N ALA A 76 18.97 11.42 -8.96
CA ALA A 76 20.21 12.08 -9.38
C ALA A 76 19.94 13.37 -10.18
N LYS A 77 18.74 13.52 -10.76
CA LYS A 77 18.32 14.73 -11.48
C LYS A 77 17.79 15.83 -10.55
N GLY A 78 17.43 15.48 -9.32
CA GLY A 78 16.74 16.38 -8.41
C GLY A 78 15.34 16.77 -8.91
N ALA A 79 14.84 17.90 -8.43
CA ALA A 79 13.58 18.47 -8.89
C ALA A 79 13.74 19.11 -10.28
N VAL A 80 12.74 18.93 -11.12
CA VAL A 80 12.67 19.48 -12.48
C VAL A 80 11.43 20.36 -12.64
N SER A 81 11.43 21.19 -13.68
CA SER A 81 10.23 21.95 -14.06
C SER A 81 9.08 21.01 -14.44
N ALA A 82 7.85 21.46 -14.19
CA ALA A 82 6.67 20.71 -14.61
C ALA A 82 6.69 20.46 -16.13
N PRO A 83 6.25 19.28 -16.60
CA PRO A 83 6.11 19.04 -18.02
C PRO A 83 5.09 20.03 -18.62
N ALA A 84 5.40 20.53 -19.82
CA ALA A 84 4.58 21.54 -20.50
C ALA A 84 3.17 21.02 -20.83
N ASP A 85 3.07 19.73 -21.16
CA ASP A 85 1.80 19.06 -21.38
C ASP A 85 1.53 18.03 -20.27
N GLN A 86 0.41 18.22 -19.57
CA GLN A 86 -0.10 17.35 -18.51
C GLN A 86 -1.50 16.80 -18.84
N SER A 87 -1.97 16.99 -20.08
CA SER A 87 -3.31 16.58 -20.54
C SER A 87 -3.55 15.08 -20.43
N GLN A 88 -2.48 14.28 -20.41
CA GLN A 88 -2.53 12.83 -20.21
C GLN A 88 -1.78 12.44 -18.93
N SER A 89 -2.26 12.97 -17.81
CA SER A 89 -1.75 12.61 -16.49
C SER A 89 -2.48 11.41 -15.89
N TYR A 90 -1.75 10.67 -15.06
CA TYR A 90 -2.25 9.50 -14.36
C TYR A 90 -2.01 9.64 -12.87
N GLU A 91 -2.99 9.32 -12.05
CA GLU A 91 -2.77 9.12 -10.62
C GLU A 91 -2.40 7.66 -10.38
N VAL A 92 -1.28 7.45 -9.67
CA VAL A 92 -0.77 6.13 -9.30
C VAL A 92 -0.94 5.95 -7.81
N PHE A 93 -1.81 5.02 -7.43
CA PHE A 93 -2.14 4.71 -6.04
C PHE A 93 -1.43 3.42 -5.60
N PHE A 94 -0.79 3.50 -4.45
CA PHE A 94 -0.07 2.38 -3.84
C PHE A 94 -0.88 1.86 -2.66
N TYR A 95 -1.33 0.62 -2.75
CA TYR A 95 -2.11 -0.04 -1.71
C TYR A 95 -1.34 -1.19 -1.08
N MET A 96 -1.46 -1.35 0.24
CA MET A 96 -0.98 -2.53 0.95
C MET A 96 -1.95 -2.95 2.04
N LYS A 97 -1.95 -4.23 2.41
CA LYS A 97 -2.65 -4.71 3.60
C LYS A 97 -1.93 -4.19 4.83
N TRP A 98 -2.53 -3.33 5.62
CA TRP A 98 -1.91 -2.83 6.84
C TRP A 98 -2.93 -2.83 7.99
N PRO A 99 -2.97 -3.91 8.79
CA PRO A 99 -3.87 -4.00 9.93
C PRO A 99 -3.68 -2.83 10.89
N GLY A 100 -4.78 -2.22 11.34
CA GLY A 100 -4.77 -1.09 12.27
C GLY A 100 -4.54 0.29 11.63
N ARG A 101 -4.01 0.36 10.39
CA ARG A 101 -3.97 1.62 9.63
C ARG A 101 -5.33 1.93 9.03
N ARG A 102 -5.69 3.21 9.00
CA ARG A 102 -6.88 3.72 8.30
C ARG A 102 -6.54 4.95 7.48
N SER A 103 -7.17 5.06 6.32
CA SER A 103 -7.16 6.23 5.45
C SER A 103 -8.54 6.39 4.83
N ASP A 104 -8.96 7.62 4.53
CA ASP A 104 -10.23 7.92 3.85
C ASP A 104 -10.30 7.31 2.43
N TYR A 105 -9.16 6.82 1.92
CA TYR A 105 -9.00 6.24 0.60
C TYR A 105 -8.83 4.71 0.60
N ASP A 106 -9.04 4.06 1.76
CA ASP A 106 -8.94 2.61 1.90
C ASP A 106 -9.93 1.85 1.01
N ARG A 107 -9.56 0.62 0.63
CA ARG A 107 -10.40 -0.30 -0.15
C ARG A 107 -10.46 -1.66 0.54
N GLY A 108 -11.38 -1.81 1.47
CA GLY A 108 -11.48 -3.02 2.29
C GLY A 108 -10.25 -3.21 3.19
N ASP A 109 -9.56 -4.34 3.02
CA ASP A 109 -8.32 -4.66 3.74
C ASP A 109 -7.10 -3.91 3.18
N LEU A 110 -7.19 -3.37 1.97
CA LEU A 110 -6.15 -2.59 1.32
C LEU A 110 -6.16 -1.13 1.80
N LYS A 111 -5.01 -0.67 2.25
CA LYS A 111 -4.78 0.68 2.78
C LYS A 111 -4.01 1.51 1.77
N LEU A 112 -4.49 2.71 1.47
CA LEU A 112 -3.76 3.62 0.60
C LEU A 112 -2.54 4.16 1.35
N ILE A 113 -1.34 3.77 0.93
CA ILE A 113 -0.10 4.15 1.60
C ILE A 113 0.62 5.30 0.90
N TYR A 114 0.45 5.44 -0.41
CA TYR A 114 1.15 6.46 -1.17
C TYR A 114 0.42 6.76 -2.48
N THR A 115 0.57 7.98 -2.98
CA THR A 115 0.03 8.41 -4.28
C THR A 115 1.00 9.35 -4.97
N VAL A 116 1.18 9.18 -6.28
CA VAL A 116 1.91 10.14 -7.12
C VAL A 116 1.11 10.45 -8.37
N ARG A 117 1.36 11.59 -8.99
CA ARG A 117 0.89 11.86 -10.36
C ARG A 117 2.01 11.57 -11.34
N TYR A 118 1.68 10.96 -12.46
CA TYR A 118 2.61 10.55 -13.49
C TYR A 118 2.19 11.11 -14.85
N VAL A 119 3.17 11.60 -15.61
CA VAL A 119 3.00 12.04 -17.00
C VAL A 119 4.03 11.29 -17.83
N ALA A 120 3.56 10.53 -18.82
CA ALA A 120 4.44 9.81 -19.73
C ALA A 120 5.15 10.79 -20.68
N GLY A 121 6.48 10.66 -20.81
CA GLY A 121 7.24 11.40 -21.81
C GLY A 121 6.88 10.94 -23.23
N ARG A 122 6.85 11.88 -24.18
CA ARG A 122 6.56 11.64 -25.61
C ARG A 122 7.86 11.38 -26.38
N GLU A 123 7.77 10.65 -27.50
CA GLU A 123 8.88 10.51 -28.47
C GLU A 123 10.21 10.06 -27.86
N GLY A 124 10.17 9.13 -26.91
CA GLY A 124 11.36 8.62 -26.22
C GLY A 124 11.86 9.48 -25.05
N ALA A 125 11.23 10.64 -24.79
CA ALA A 125 11.52 11.41 -23.58
C ALA A 125 11.15 10.64 -22.30
N PRO A 126 11.88 10.89 -21.19
CA PRO A 126 11.56 10.30 -19.91
C PRO A 126 10.20 10.80 -19.41
N GLY A 127 9.50 9.96 -18.65
CA GLY A 127 8.32 10.40 -17.90
C GLY A 127 8.66 11.30 -16.72
N TYR A 128 7.61 11.86 -16.13
CA TYR A 128 7.69 12.77 -14.99
C TYR A 128 6.77 12.29 -13.89
N VAL A 129 7.25 12.37 -12.64
CA VAL A 129 6.50 12.05 -11.43
C VAL A 129 6.36 13.30 -10.59
N TYR A 130 5.17 13.54 -10.09
CA TYR A 130 4.86 14.63 -9.17
C TYR A 130 4.47 14.07 -7.81
N LEU A 131 5.09 14.61 -6.77
CA LEU A 131 4.75 14.34 -5.38
C LEU A 131 3.75 15.41 -4.91
N PRO A 132 2.55 15.03 -4.42
CA PRO A 132 1.56 15.99 -3.94
C PRO A 132 2.11 16.93 -2.87
N GLY A 133 1.83 18.23 -3.01
CA GLY A 133 2.30 19.29 -2.10
C GLY A 133 1.30 19.67 -1.01
N ALA A 134 1.73 20.53 -0.09
CA ALA A 134 0.89 21.00 1.01
C ALA A 134 -0.46 21.59 0.50
N GLY A 135 -1.56 21.17 1.13
CA GLY A 135 -2.92 21.56 0.74
C GLY A 135 -3.54 20.71 -0.38
N GLU A 136 -2.79 19.82 -1.02
CA GLU A 136 -3.31 18.94 -2.05
C GLU A 136 -3.90 17.64 -1.48
N LYS A 137 -4.88 17.08 -2.21
CA LYS A 137 -5.74 15.95 -1.81
C LYS A 137 -5.01 14.78 -1.13
N PHE A 138 -3.84 14.39 -1.65
CA PHE A 138 -3.12 13.19 -1.19
C PHE A 138 -1.88 13.50 -0.35
N HIS A 139 -1.53 14.77 -0.14
CA HIS A 139 -0.32 15.14 0.59
C HIS A 139 -0.32 14.62 2.03
N SER A 140 -1.39 14.88 2.80
CA SER A 140 -1.50 14.40 4.19
C SER A 140 -1.38 12.88 4.31
N ASN A 141 -1.93 12.13 3.34
CA ASN A 141 -1.80 10.68 3.32
C ASN A 141 -0.36 10.24 3.01
N ASN A 142 0.30 10.89 2.05
CA ASN A 142 1.69 10.60 1.69
C ASN A 142 2.63 10.84 2.86
N ILE A 143 2.62 12.03 3.46
CA ILE A 143 3.53 12.37 4.57
C ILE A 143 3.25 11.53 5.82
N GLY A 144 1.99 11.09 6.03
CA GLY A 144 1.61 10.16 7.08
C GLY A 144 2.11 8.73 6.87
N THR A 145 2.75 8.44 5.74
CA THR A 145 3.38 7.14 5.45
C THR A 145 4.88 7.28 5.19
N ILE A 146 5.26 8.24 4.34
CA ILE A 146 6.63 8.49 3.91
C ILE A 146 6.83 10.00 3.79
N TRP A 147 7.63 10.56 4.68
CA TRP A 147 7.99 11.97 4.70
C TRP A 147 9.11 12.25 3.68
N ARG A 148 8.92 13.21 2.76
CA ARG A 148 9.93 13.62 1.76
C ARG A 148 10.25 15.11 1.72
N GLU A 149 9.49 15.96 2.41
CA GLU A 149 9.68 17.41 2.69
C GLU A 149 10.21 18.27 1.53
N LYS A 150 11.50 18.13 1.21
CA LYS A 150 12.16 18.90 0.18
C LYS A 150 11.62 18.59 -1.22
N ASP A 151 10.94 17.46 -1.40
CA ASP A 151 10.46 17.00 -2.70
C ASP A 151 8.92 17.05 -2.83
N ASP A 152 8.19 17.26 -1.72
CA ASP A 152 6.74 17.39 -1.76
C ASP A 152 6.33 18.66 -2.51
N GLY A 153 5.36 18.54 -3.41
CA GLY A 153 4.92 19.61 -4.30
C GLY A 153 5.81 19.84 -5.52
N LYS A 154 6.75 18.93 -5.83
CA LYS A 154 7.70 19.07 -6.94
C LYS A 154 7.56 17.98 -7.99
N TRP A 155 7.98 18.32 -9.20
CA TRP A 155 8.14 17.39 -10.31
C TRP A 155 9.55 16.81 -10.31
N HIS A 156 9.65 15.55 -10.67
CA HIS A 156 10.87 14.80 -10.80
C HIS A 156 10.84 14.00 -12.10
N GLN A 157 12.01 13.71 -12.64
CA GLN A 157 12.12 12.75 -13.72
C GLN A 157 11.81 11.34 -13.18
N ALA A 158 10.98 10.58 -13.90
CA ALA A 158 10.77 9.18 -13.60
C ALA A 158 12.05 8.37 -13.86
N SER A 159 12.32 7.35 -13.05
CA SER A 159 13.41 6.43 -13.35
C SER A 159 13.11 5.66 -14.64
N ALA A 160 14.14 5.37 -15.44
CA ALA A 160 13.96 4.75 -16.76
C ALA A 160 13.25 3.39 -16.70
N GLU A 161 13.60 2.56 -15.72
CA GLU A 161 12.97 1.24 -15.56
C GLU A 161 11.49 1.37 -15.18
N TRP A 162 11.17 2.22 -14.21
CA TRP A 162 9.80 2.40 -13.75
C TRP A 162 8.92 3.04 -14.83
N ASP A 163 9.47 4.04 -15.54
CA ASP A 163 8.81 4.71 -16.66
C ASP A 163 8.46 3.71 -17.78
N ALA A 164 9.42 2.87 -18.18
CA ALA A 164 9.20 1.85 -19.20
C ALA A 164 8.10 0.86 -18.83
N VAL A 165 8.11 0.37 -17.59
CA VAL A 165 7.08 -0.56 -17.08
C VAL A 165 5.70 0.11 -17.04
N THR A 166 5.63 1.34 -16.52
CA THR A 166 4.37 2.09 -16.38
C THR A 166 3.77 2.42 -17.74
N LYS A 167 4.56 2.90 -18.70
CA LYS A 167 4.14 3.12 -20.09
C LYS A 167 3.57 1.85 -20.71
N ARG A 168 4.27 0.73 -20.59
CA ARG A 168 3.80 -0.56 -21.13
C ARG A 168 2.44 -0.95 -20.55
N LEU A 169 2.25 -0.83 -19.24
CA LEU A 169 1.00 -1.17 -18.57
C LEU A 169 -0.17 -0.30 -19.01
N ILE A 170 0.08 1.02 -19.17
CA ILE A 170 -0.92 1.97 -19.68
C ILE A 170 -1.31 1.64 -21.12
N ILE A 171 -0.34 1.32 -21.99
CA ILE A 171 -0.60 0.99 -23.40
C ILE A 171 -1.39 -0.33 -23.51
N THR A 172 -0.92 -1.40 -22.87
CA THR A 172 -1.56 -2.73 -22.94
C THR A 172 -3.01 -2.70 -22.42
N SER A 173 -3.26 -1.96 -21.34
CA SER A 173 -4.61 -1.82 -20.79
C SER A 173 -5.52 -0.93 -21.65
N GLY A 174 -4.98 -0.28 -22.68
CA GLY A 174 -5.76 0.37 -23.73
C GLY A 174 -6.26 -0.59 -24.80
N GLY A 175 -5.62 -1.76 -24.93
CA GLY A 175 -6.01 -2.83 -25.86
C GLY A 175 -6.91 -3.89 -25.22
N ASN A 176 -6.76 -4.15 -23.92
CA ASN A 176 -7.60 -5.07 -23.16
C ASN A 176 -8.40 -4.29 -22.10
N GLN A 177 -9.58 -3.79 -22.48
CA GLN A 177 -10.64 -3.61 -21.50
C GLN A 177 -10.98 -5.00 -20.97
N GLU A 178 -10.63 -5.29 -19.72
CA GLU A 178 -11.14 -6.48 -19.05
C GLU A 178 -12.66 -6.43 -19.10
N THR A 179 -13.19 -7.38 -19.87
CA THR A 179 -14.57 -7.83 -19.79
C THR A 179 -14.83 -8.13 -18.32
N PHE A 180 -15.69 -7.32 -17.69
CA PHE A 180 -16.41 -7.72 -16.49
C PHE A 180 -17.23 -8.94 -16.86
N VAL A 181 -16.66 -10.13 -16.77
CA VAL A 181 -17.45 -11.35 -16.70
C VAL A 181 -18.05 -11.32 -15.31
N ASN A 182 -19.29 -10.84 -15.24
CA ASN A 182 -20.09 -10.76 -14.03
C ASN A 182 -19.99 -12.07 -13.24
N ALA A 183 -19.62 -11.95 -11.98
CA ALA A 183 -19.77 -12.98 -10.95
C ALA A 183 -21.25 -13.23 -10.59
N ALA A 184 -22.12 -13.36 -11.60
CA ALA A 184 -23.57 -13.49 -11.44
C ALA A 184 -24.21 -14.56 -12.34
N LEU A 185 -23.47 -15.62 -12.70
CA LEU A 185 -24.04 -16.78 -13.42
C LEU A 185 -23.81 -18.14 -12.74
N TRP A 186 -23.31 -18.18 -11.50
CA TRP A 186 -23.26 -19.42 -10.71
C TRP A 186 -24.54 -19.68 -9.87
N SER A 187 -25.67 -19.03 -10.19
CA SER A 187 -26.92 -19.22 -9.44
C SER A 187 -28.17 -19.45 -10.30
N ILE A 188 -28.05 -19.61 -11.63
CA ILE A 188 -29.20 -19.91 -12.50
C ILE A 188 -29.06 -21.24 -13.24
N GLY A 189 -27.87 -21.88 -13.20
CA GLY A 189 -27.60 -23.15 -13.87
C GLY A 189 -27.80 -24.43 -13.04
N PHE A 190 -28.50 -24.37 -11.89
CA PHE A 190 -28.70 -25.55 -11.02
C PHE A 190 -30.17 -25.85 -10.68
N TRP A 191 -31.12 -25.21 -11.37
CA TRP A 191 -32.57 -25.49 -11.29
C TRP A 191 -33.22 -25.71 -12.67
N ALA A 192 -32.43 -26.09 -13.67
CA ALA A 192 -32.93 -26.34 -15.04
C ALA A 192 -32.38 -27.65 -15.65
N VAL A 193 -32.09 -28.66 -14.83
CA VAL A 193 -31.77 -30.02 -15.30
C VAL A 193 -32.78 -31.07 -14.82
N GLU A 194 -33.81 -30.69 -14.05
CA GLU A 194 -34.81 -31.64 -13.51
C GLU A 194 -36.24 -31.46 -14.04
N ILE A 195 -36.45 -30.75 -15.16
CA ILE A 195 -37.81 -30.56 -15.75
C ILE A 195 -37.91 -31.01 -17.23
N CYS A 196 -36.86 -31.52 -17.86
CA CYS A 196 -36.92 -31.95 -19.28
C CYS A 196 -36.92 -33.47 -19.52
N CYS A 197 -37.05 -34.32 -18.49
CA CYS A 197 -37.13 -35.78 -18.66
C CYS A 197 -38.39 -36.44 -18.04
N SER A 198 -39.52 -35.74 -17.92
CA SER A 198 -40.77 -36.38 -17.43
C SER A 198 -42.06 -36.00 -18.15
N PHE A 199 -42.00 -35.52 -19.40
CA PHE A 199 -43.22 -35.40 -20.22
C PHE A 199 -42.93 -35.72 -21.70
N GLY A 200 -43.42 -36.88 -22.14
CA GLY A 200 -43.51 -37.35 -23.55
C GLY A 200 -42.31 -38.21 -23.98
N GLU A 201 -42.41 -39.50 -24.28
CA GLU A 201 -43.54 -40.39 -24.61
C GLU A 201 -43.41 -41.74 -23.90
#